data_AF-A0A5B2U293-F1
#
_entry.id   AF-A0A5B2U293-F1
#
_cell.length_a   1.000
_cell.length_b   1.000
_cell.length_c   1.000
_cell.angle_alpha   90.00
_cell.angle_beta   90.00
_cell.angle_gamma   90.00
#
_symmetry.space_group_name_H-M   'P 1'
#
loop_
_entity.id
_entity.type
_entity.pdbx_description
1 polymer ?
#
loop_
_entity_poly.entity_id
_entity_poly.type
_entity_poly.pdbx_seq_one_letter_code
_entity_poly.pdbx_strand_id
1 'polypeptide(L)'
;MTNKLKITFLLGIFIMIFSSNMMNAQLKQGDLVDGISAVIGDEIVLESDVLEQMNYGKQQGAANTDKCEFLENLISNKLLVYEAKKDTLIENRSAAIKEQANAKYRQMLSQFPDEKTMLAAYKFRNAYELKNAIEKIDTDQYYGQAKYQRITEKADVTPNEVTDFYNMYKSQLPQVKDEVTLAQIMIYPELTEAHKQDLINRLKKIKQDILGGETFESQARIYSEDEGSAANGGLYKNINKGQMVKPFEAAALNLQENEISDPIESEFGFHIIQLLKRSGKVYDARHILLKGVPTDEELKTAKAKLDSIRGLIVDGKMTFKDAAFKFSDDKRTKFNAGIIPGADGSDKIERESIPGTISYELAGLNKGDVTTAFEDEENKRKEIKIIKIEDVIPSHQITLETDFSRIKQMALNKKKSEMIEKFVNSKLPTTFISIDGRYDSCNFKSNWKKQSIAK
;
A
#
# COMPACT_ATOMS: atom_id res chain seq x y z
N MET A 1 23.29 34.66 17.85
CA MET A 1 23.11 34.02 16.53
C MET A 1 22.80 32.55 16.78
N THR A 2 21.52 32.23 16.85
CA THR A 2 21.00 30.91 17.25
C THR A 2 20.74 30.06 16.02
N ASN A 3 21.53 28.99 15.85
CA ASN A 3 21.36 27.98 14.82
C ASN A 3 20.00 27.27 15.00
N LYS A 4 19.12 27.39 14.00
CA LYS A 4 17.86 26.66 13.90
C LYS A 4 18.14 25.30 13.24
N LEU A 5 18.34 24.26 14.05
CA LEU A 5 18.42 22.88 13.56
C LEU A 5 16.99 22.30 13.57
N LYS A 6 16.41 22.09 12.38
CA LYS A 6 15.10 21.43 12.23
C LYS A 6 15.35 19.92 12.15
N ILE A 7 14.89 19.17 13.14
CA ILE A 7 14.94 17.70 13.13
C ILE A 7 13.64 17.21 12.49
N THR A 8 13.72 16.77 11.22
CA THR A 8 12.57 16.21 10.51
C THR A 8 12.52 14.70 10.75
N PHE A 9 11.40 14.20 11.27
CA PHE A 9 11.18 12.79 11.56
C PHE A 9 10.50 12.13 10.35
N LEU A 10 11.26 11.46 9.49
CA LEU A 10 10.73 10.71 8.34
C LEU A 10 10.62 9.23 8.69
N LEU A 11 9.41 8.80 9.05
CA LEU A 11 9.03 7.39 9.08
C LEU A 11 8.19 7.13 7.82
N GLY A 12 8.87 6.76 6.72
CA GLY A 12 8.23 6.49 5.44
C GLY A 12 8.04 4.99 5.23
N ILE A 13 6.79 4.55 5.16
CA ILE A 13 6.40 3.23 4.67
C ILE A 13 6.63 3.19 3.15
N PHE A 14 7.36 2.17 2.71
CA PHE A 14 7.83 2.00 1.33
C PHE A 14 6.70 1.47 0.44
N ILE A 15 6.00 2.36 -0.28
CA ILE A 15 5.15 1.99 -1.41
C ILE A 15 5.51 2.91 -2.58
N MET A 16 6.23 2.36 -3.56
CA MET A 16 6.49 3.04 -4.83
C MET A 16 5.26 2.95 -5.72
N ILE A 17 4.62 4.09 -5.99
CA ILE A 17 3.70 4.26 -7.12
C ILE A 17 4.44 5.14 -8.13
N PHE A 18 4.76 4.59 -9.30
CA PHE A 18 5.45 5.33 -10.37
C PHE A 18 4.45 5.90 -11.38
N SER A 19 4.46 7.22 -11.52
CA SER A 19 3.87 7.93 -12.65
C SER A 19 4.88 8.01 -13.81
N SER A 20 4.47 7.54 -14.98
CA SER A 20 5.26 7.53 -16.22
C SER A 20 5.37 8.94 -16.83
N ASN A 21 6.57 9.51 -16.83
CA ASN A 21 6.96 10.56 -17.78
C ASN A 21 8.28 10.13 -18.44
N MET A 22 8.21 9.75 -19.72
CA MET A 22 9.38 9.38 -20.51
C MET A 22 10.13 10.65 -20.93
N MET A 23 11.24 10.96 -20.27
CA MET A 23 12.27 11.84 -20.85
C MET A 23 13.28 10.98 -21.60
N ASN A 24 13.36 11.17 -22.92
CA ASN A 24 14.44 10.64 -23.76
C ASN A 24 15.75 11.36 -23.41
N ALA A 25 16.59 10.73 -22.59
CA ALA A 25 17.99 11.13 -22.43
C ALA A 25 18.85 10.22 -23.34
N GLN A 26 19.49 10.80 -24.34
CA GLN A 26 20.56 10.13 -25.10
C GLN A 26 21.75 9.90 -24.17
N LEU A 27 22.10 8.63 -23.93
CA LEU A 27 23.27 8.24 -23.15
C LEU A 27 24.55 8.51 -23.97
N LYS A 28 25.53 9.18 -23.35
CA LYS A 28 26.89 9.32 -23.91
C LYS A 28 27.72 8.10 -23.57
N GLN A 29 28.56 7.68 -24.51
CA GLN A 29 29.46 6.53 -24.39
C GLN A 29 30.52 6.76 -23.30
N GLY A 30 30.45 5.97 -22.22
CA GLY A 30 31.35 6.01 -21.08
C GLY A 30 30.64 5.98 -19.72
N ASP A 31 29.62 5.12 -19.55
CA ASP A 31 28.90 4.99 -18.28
C ASP A 31 29.90 4.70 -17.15
N LEU A 32 30.00 5.65 -16.22
CA LEU A 32 30.87 5.61 -15.05
C LEU A 32 30.61 4.32 -14.26
N VAL A 33 31.68 3.62 -13.86
CA VAL A 33 31.60 2.60 -12.81
C VAL A 33 31.02 3.28 -11.59
N ASP A 34 29.87 2.81 -11.10
CA ASP A 34 29.18 3.37 -9.95
C ASP A 34 30.13 3.40 -8.74
N GLY A 35 30.25 4.57 -8.12
CA GLY A 35 31.25 4.83 -7.09
C GLY A 35 30.78 4.32 -5.73
N ILE A 36 31.67 3.69 -4.97
CA ILE A 36 31.39 3.32 -3.58
C ILE A 36 31.49 4.58 -2.71
N SER A 37 30.40 4.94 -2.05
CA SER A 37 30.34 6.08 -1.10
C SER A 37 30.77 5.66 0.31
N ALA A 38 30.44 4.44 0.73
CA ALA A 38 30.87 3.89 2.01
C ALA A 38 30.89 2.35 2.02
N VAL A 39 31.72 1.79 2.91
CA VAL A 39 31.82 0.35 3.22
C VAL A 39 31.61 0.17 4.72
N ILE A 40 30.73 -0.76 5.11
CA ILE A 40 30.35 -1.06 6.50
C ILE A 40 30.42 -2.58 6.69
N GLY A 41 31.54 -3.09 7.21
CA GLY A 41 31.79 -4.53 7.23
C GLY A 41 31.85 -5.10 5.81
N ASP A 42 30.89 -5.96 5.45
CA ASP A 42 30.67 -6.49 4.09
C ASP A 42 29.52 -5.79 3.34
N GLU A 43 28.90 -4.77 3.94
CA GLU A 43 27.90 -3.93 3.28
C GLU A 43 28.55 -2.75 2.56
N ILE A 44 27.93 -2.32 1.46
CA ILE A 44 28.36 -1.15 0.68
C ILE A 44 27.19 -0.19 0.45
N VAL A 45 27.51 1.11 0.38
CA VAL A 45 26.61 2.17 -0.06
C VAL A 45 27.17 2.75 -1.34
N LEU A 46 26.38 2.73 -2.42
CA LEU A 46 26.76 3.29 -3.71
C LEU A 46 26.40 4.77 -3.80
N GLU A 47 27.07 5.48 -4.70
CA GLU A 47 26.76 6.88 -5.02
C GLU A 47 25.35 7.00 -5.61
N SER A 48 24.95 6.05 -6.46
CA SER A 48 23.58 5.95 -6.97
C SER A 48 22.54 5.85 -5.85
N ASP A 49 22.77 5.01 -4.83
CA ASP A 49 21.87 4.85 -3.68
C ASP A 49 21.62 6.21 -2.98
N VAL A 50 22.68 6.99 -2.75
CA VAL A 50 22.61 8.30 -2.11
C VAL A 50 21.79 9.27 -2.95
N LEU A 51 22.08 9.36 -4.25
CA LEU A 51 21.41 10.28 -5.17
C LEU A 51 19.94 9.91 -5.41
N GLU A 52 19.62 8.62 -5.52
CA GLU A 52 18.24 8.15 -5.65
C GLU A 52 17.42 8.50 -4.42
N GLN A 53 17.93 8.27 -3.22
CA GLN A 53 17.23 8.62 -1.99
C GLN A 53 17.04 10.14 -1.84
N MET A 54 18.04 10.93 -2.24
CA MET A 54 17.92 12.39 -2.29
C MET A 54 16.84 12.86 -3.27
N ASN A 55 16.82 12.29 -4.48
CA ASN A 55 15.85 12.67 -5.51
C ASN A 55 14.43 12.30 -5.10
N TYR A 56 14.25 11.13 -4.48
CA TYR A 56 12.99 10.72 -3.91
C TYR A 56 12.53 11.68 -2.80
N GLY A 57 13.43 12.06 -1.87
CA GLY A 57 13.14 13.06 -0.84
C GLY A 57 12.69 14.40 -1.43
N LYS A 58 13.37 14.88 -2.48
CA LYS A 58 12.97 16.12 -3.18
C LYS A 58 11.58 16.02 -3.81
N GLN A 59 11.25 14.88 -4.42
CA GLN A 59 9.91 14.65 -5.00
C GLN A 59 8.81 14.66 -3.94
N GLN A 60 9.11 14.24 -2.71
CA GLN A 60 8.19 14.34 -1.57
C GLN A 60 8.18 15.72 -0.89
N GLY A 61 8.87 16.71 -1.45
CA GLY A 61 8.93 18.06 -0.89
C GLY A 61 9.85 18.22 0.31
N ALA A 62 10.84 17.32 0.48
CA ALA A 62 11.84 17.48 1.53
C ALA A 62 12.62 18.79 1.33
N ALA A 63 12.54 19.68 2.33
CA ALA A 63 13.21 20.98 2.32
C ALA A 63 14.73 20.89 2.49
N ASN A 64 15.23 19.78 3.05
CA ASN A 64 16.67 19.54 3.20
C ASN A 64 17.18 18.62 2.08
N THR A 65 18.14 19.13 1.31
CA THR A 65 18.78 18.39 0.21
C THR A 65 20.26 18.16 0.49
N ASP A 66 20.65 18.13 1.77
CA ASP A 66 22.02 17.85 2.18
C ASP A 66 22.36 16.37 1.95
N LYS A 67 23.24 16.14 0.98
CA LYS A 67 23.75 14.82 0.60
C LYS A 67 24.38 14.07 1.78
N CYS A 68 24.98 14.78 2.74
CA CYS A 68 25.60 14.17 3.91
C CYS A 68 24.57 13.48 4.81
N GLU A 69 23.37 14.06 4.97
CA GLU A 69 22.31 13.47 5.80
C GLU A 69 21.76 12.18 5.16
N PHE A 70 21.58 12.15 3.84
CA PHE A 70 21.15 10.94 3.13
C PHE A 70 22.20 9.83 3.20
N LEU A 71 23.48 10.15 3.00
CA LEU A 71 24.56 9.19 3.18
C LEU A 71 24.58 8.64 4.61
N GLU A 72 24.49 9.50 5.63
CA GLU A 72 24.50 9.04 7.03
C GLU A 72 23.33 8.10 7.34
N ASN A 73 22.14 8.38 6.81
CA ASN A 73 20.99 7.48 6.95
C ASN A 73 21.24 6.11 6.30
N LEU A 74 21.84 6.08 5.11
CA LEU A 74 22.19 4.84 4.41
C LEU A 74 23.26 4.04 5.16
N ILE A 75 24.32 4.70 5.63
CA ILE A 75 25.37 4.05 6.42
C ILE A 75 24.78 3.49 7.71
N SER A 76 23.92 4.24 8.39
CA SER A 76 23.21 3.79 9.60
C SER A 76 22.37 2.54 9.33
N ASN A 77 21.60 2.56 8.24
CA ASN A 77 20.78 1.41 7.84
C ASN A 77 21.65 0.19 7.53
N LYS A 78 22.75 0.36 6.77
CA LYS A 78 23.68 -0.71 6.46
C LYS A 78 24.37 -1.29 7.69
N LEU A 79 24.68 -0.46 8.69
CA LEU A 79 25.19 -0.96 9.97
C LEU A 79 24.16 -1.82 10.70
N LEU A 80 22.88 -1.44 10.67
CA LEU A 80 21.80 -2.27 11.24
C LEU A 80 21.72 -3.62 10.51
N VAL A 81 21.74 -3.63 9.19
CA VAL A 81 21.73 -4.86 8.37
C VAL A 81 22.93 -5.75 8.71
N TYR A 82 24.14 -5.18 8.74
CA TYR A 82 25.37 -5.88 9.10
C TYR A 82 25.28 -6.54 10.49
N GLU A 83 24.81 -5.80 11.49
CA GLU A 83 24.66 -6.31 12.85
C GLU A 83 23.43 -7.23 13.02
N ALA A 84 22.48 -7.20 12.10
CA ALA A 84 21.34 -8.10 12.08
C ALA A 84 21.73 -9.49 11.59
N LYS A 85 22.51 -9.58 10.52
CA LYS A 85 22.98 -10.85 9.92
C LYS A 85 23.82 -11.69 10.90
N LYS A 86 24.39 -11.06 11.92
CA LYS A 86 25.19 -11.67 12.99
C LYS A 86 24.38 -11.97 14.26
N ASP A 87 23.17 -11.45 14.37
CA ASP A 87 22.31 -11.62 15.55
C ASP A 87 21.58 -12.95 15.47
N THR A 88 21.99 -13.92 16.29
CA THR A 88 21.41 -15.28 16.29
C THR A 88 19.94 -15.32 16.74
N LEU A 89 19.42 -14.20 17.27
CA LEU A 89 18.02 -14.06 17.66
C LEU A 89 17.15 -13.50 16.52
N ILE A 90 17.75 -13.16 15.37
CA ILE A 90 17.02 -12.84 14.14
C ILE A 90 17.01 -14.10 13.27
N GLU A 91 15.81 -14.53 12.87
CA GLU A 91 15.66 -15.69 12.01
C GLU A 91 16.35 -15.46 10.66
N ASN A 92 17.16 -16.44 10.23
CA ASN A 92 17.76 -16.43 8.91
C ASN A 92 16.70 -16.78 7.85
N ARG A 93 16.28 -15.78 7.08
CA ARG A 93 15.25 -15.93 6.04
C ARG A 93 15.80 -15.85 4.63
N SER A 94 17.11 -16.01 4.42
CA SER A 94 17.73 -15.82 3.09
C SER A 94 17.11 -16.69 2.00
N ALA A 95 16.76 -17.95 2.29
CA ALA A 95 16.08 -18.83 1.34
C ALA A 95 14.66 -18.35 1.00
N ALA A 96 13.90 -17.94 2.01
CA ALA A 96 12.55 -17.41 1.83
C ALA A 96 12.55 -16.06 1.08
N ILE A 97 13.51 -15.19 1.37
CA ILE A 97 13.70 -13.90 0.67
C ILE A 97 14.03 -14.13 -0.80
N LYS A 98 14.89 -15.11 -1.11
CA LYS A 98 15.18 -15.49 -2.49
C LYS A 98 13.95 -16.02 -3.23
N GLU A 99 13.10 -16.80 -2.56
CA GLU A 99 11.83 -17.25 -3.13
C GLU A 99 10.87 -16.08 -3.37
N GLN A 100 10.77 -15.15 -2.42
CA GLN A 100 9.97 -13.93 -2.52
C GLN A 100 10.45 -13.02 -3.65
N ALA A 101 11.76 -12.85 -3.83
CA ALA A 101 12.33 -12.07 -4.93
C ALA A 101 11.95 -12.69 -6.29
N ASN A 102 11.96 -14.02 -6.40
CA ASN A 102 11.49 -14.71 -7.60
C ASN A 102 9.97 -14.55 -7.82
N ALA A 103 9.17 -14.54 -6.75
CA ALA A 103 7.73 -14.31 -6.84
C ALA A 103 7.41 -12.87 -7.28
N LYS A 104 8.07 -11.87 -6.68
CA LYS A 104 7.96 -10.46 -7.07
C LYS A 104 8.39 -10.23 -8.51
N TYR A 105 9.48 -10.85 -8.94
CA TYR A 105 9.91 -10.81 -10.34
C TYR A 105 8.81 -11.29 -11.30
N ARG A 106 8.16 -12.43 -11.00
CA ARG A 106 7.05 -12.95 -11.82
C ARG A 106 5.82 -12.04 -11.78
N GLN A 107 5.53 -11.45 -10.62
CA GLN A 107 4.44 -10.50 -10.48
C GLN A 107 4.70 -9.24 -11.31
N MET A 108 5.92 -8.68 -11.26
CA MET A 108 6.32 -7.56 -12.11
C MET A 108 6.17 -7.94 -13.58
N LEU A 109 6.69 -9.10 -14.00
CA LEU A 109 6.59 -9.57 -15.38
C LEU A 109 5.14 -9.66 -15.87
N SER A 110 4.18 -10.00 -15.01
CA SER A 110 2.76 -10.08 -15.38
C SER A 110 2.13 -8.73 -15.79
N GLN A 111 2.76 -7.61 -15.43
CA GLN A 111 2.32 -6.26 -15.78
C GLN A 111 2.93 -5.77 -17.11
N PHE A 112 3.86 -6.53 -17.68
CA PHE A 112 4.55 -6.20 -18.92
C PHE A 112 4.22 -7.23 -20.00
N PRO A 113 4.26 -6.84 -21.29
CA PRO A 113 4.00 -7.76 -22.39
C PRO A 113 5.05 -8.88 -22.46
N ASP A 114 6.29 -8.59 -22.09
CA ASP A 114 7.41 -9.54 -22.15
C ASP A 114 8.57 -9.11 -21.24
N GLU A 115 9.50 -10.03 -20.99
CA GLU A 115 10.65 -9.84 -20.10
C GLU A 115 11.60 -8.74 -20.60
N LYS A 116 11.78 -8.61 -21.92
CA LYS A 116 12.67 -7.61 -22.51
C LYS A 116 12.14 -6.20 -22.29
N THR A 117 10.84 -5.99 -22.49
CA THR A 117 10.18 -4.70 -22.21
C THR A 117 10.31 -4.32 -20.73
N MET A 118 10.08 -5.26 -19.82
CA MET A 118 10.25 -5.02 -18.37
C MET A 118 11.69 -4.64 -18.03
N LEU A 119 12.67 -5.43 -18.46
CA LEU A 119 14.09 -5.19 -18.16
C LEU A 119 14.56 -3.85 -18.72
N ALA A 120 14.11 -3.46 -19.92
CA ALA A 120 14.40 -2.15 -20.49
C ALA A 120 13.79 -1.01 -19.68
N ALA A 121 12.54 -1.15 -19.22
CA ALA A 121 11.85 -0.15 -18.40
C ALA A 121 12.57 0.11 -17.07
N TYR A 122 13.04 -0.96 -16.42
CA TYR A 122 13.81 -0.88 -15.16
C TYR A 122 15.32 -0.75 -15.36
N LYS A 123 15.80 -0.65 -16.61
CA LYS A 123 17.21 -0.49 -16.98
C LYS A 123 18.14 -1.61 -16.47
N PHE A 124 17.64 -2.84 -16.39
CA PHE A 124 18.45 -4.03 -16.07
C PHE A 124 18.85 -4.79 -17.34
N ARG A 125 20.06 -5.38 -17.36
CA ARG A 125 20.55 -6.08 -18.55
C ARG A 125 19.93 -7.47 -18.72
N ASN A 126 19.59 -8.12 -17.62
CA ASN A 126 19.07 -9.48 -17.60
C ASN A 126 18.25 -9.76 -16.33
N ALA A 127 17.48 -10.86 -16.36
CA ALA A 127 16.64 -11.30 -15.26
C ALA A 127 17.41 -11.55 -13.95
N TYR A 128 18.66 -12.01 -14.04
CA TYR A 128 19.49 -12.32 -12.88
C TYR A 128 19.84 -11.06 -12.09
N GLU A 129 20.21 -9.98 -12.77
CA GLU A 129 20.50 -8.69 -12.13
C GLU A 129 19.27 -8.12 -11.41
N LEU A 130 18.10 -8.11 -12.05
CA LEU A 130 16.88 -7.61 -11.43
C LEU A 130 16.47 -8.48 -10.23
N LYS A 131 16.54 -9.81 -10.34
CA LYS A 131 16.24 -10.71 -9.21
C LYS A 131 17.17 -10.49 -8.03
N ASN A 132 18.47 -10.32 -8.28
CA ASN A 132 19.44 -10.03 -7.23
C ASN A 132 19.23 -8.65 -6.61
N ALA A 133 18.83 -7.65 -7.39
CA ALA A 133 18.48 -6.34 -6.86
C ALA A 133 17.27 -6.41 -5.93
N ILE A 134 16.20 -7.12 -6.34
CA ILE A 134 15.02 -7.37 -5.51
C ILE A 134 15.42 -8.14 -4.23
N GLU A 135 16.21 -9.21 -4.36
CA GLU A 135 16.69 -10.00 -3.23
C GLU A 135 17.51 -9.15 -2.25
N LYS A 136 18.39 -8.28 -2.76
CA LYS A 136 19.19 -7.36 -1.94
C LYS A 136 18.31 -6.35 -1.21
N ILE A 137 17.35 -5.72 -1.88
CA ILE A 137 16.41 -4.77 -1.28
C ILE A 137 15.61 -5.46 -0.17
N ASP A 138 15.05 -6.63 -0.45
CA ASP A 138 14.24 -7.38 0.52
C ASP A 138 15.08 -7.86 1.72
N THR A 139 16.34 -8.23 1.46
CA THR A 139 17.33 -8.57 2.50
C THR A 139 17.60 -7.38 3.40
N ASP A 140 17.96 -6.23 2.83
CA ASP A 140 18.26 -5.01 3.57
C ASP A 140 17.05 -4.55 4.39
N GLN A 141 15.87 -4.58 3.79
CA GLN A 141 14.62 -4.22 4.45
C GLN A 141 14.32 -5.15 5.62
N TYR A 142 14.35 -6.48 5.42
CA TYR A 142 14.05 -7.45 6.46
C TYR A 142 15.02 -7.35 7.64
N TYR A 143 16.33 -7.44 7.37
CA TYR A 143 17.35 -7.47 8.42
C TYR A 143 17.47 -6.11 9.13
N GLY A 144 17.38 -5.00 8.38
CA GLY A 144 17.36 -3.66 8.94
C GLY A 144 16.15 -3.44 9.85
N GLN A 145 14.95 -3.82 9.40
CA GLN A 145 13.72 -3.71 10.20
C GLN A 145 13.74 -4.63 11.42
N ALA A 146 14.16 -5.88 11.28
CA ALA A 146 14.26 -6.84 12.38
C ALA A 146 15.22 -6.32 13.47
N LYS A 147 16.37 -5.76 13.07
CA LYS A 147 17.30 -5.17 14.04
C LYS A 147 16.76 -3.92 14.69
N TYR A 148 16.16 -3.02 13.91
CA TYR A 148 15.49 -1.83 14.43
C TYR A 148 14.44 -2.20 15.49
N GLN A 149 13.58 -3.18 15.19
CA GLN A 149 12.55 -3.67 16.11
C GLN A 149 13.16 -4.24 17.38
N ARG A 150 14.20 -5.08 17.29
CA ARG A 150 14.87 -5.64 18.47
C ARG A 150 15.51 -4.57 19.37
N ILE A 151 16.10 -3.54 18.77
CA ILE A 151 16.68 -2.42 19.55
C ILE A 151 15.56 -1.65 20.24
N THR A 152 14.44 -1.43 19.56
CA THR A 152 13.36 -0.53 20.00
C THR A 152 12.16 -1.22 20.65
N GLU A 153 12.21 -2.54 20.83
CA GLU A 153 11.10 -3.37 21.32
C GLU A 153 10.56 -2.90 22.67
N LYS A 154 11.47 -2.53 23.57
CA LYS A 154 11.15 -2.07 24.93
C LYS A 154 11.00 -0.55 25.02
N ALA A 155 10.97 0.15 23.89
CA ALA A 155 10.79 1.60 23.89
C ALA A 155 9.34 1.92 24.30
N ASP A 156 9.21 2.65 25.40
CA ASP A 156 7.96 3.26 25.84
C ASP A 156 8.25 4.64 26.43
N VAL A 157 7.22 5.47 26.55
CA VAL A 157 7.31 6.83 27.10
C VAL A 157 6.27 7.04 28.18
N THR A 158 6.70 7.57 29.31
CA THR A 158 5.86 7.97 30.43
C THR A 158 5.17 9.31 30.15
N PRO A 159 4.05 9.65 30.83
CA PRO A 159 3.39 10.95 30.65
C PRO A 159 4.30 12.17 30.91
N ASN A 160 5.27 12.04 31.82
CA ASN A 160 6.25 13.10 32.09
C ASN A 160 7.21 13.27 30.90
N GLU A 161 7.72 12.18 30.32
CA GLU A 161 8.56 12.24 29.12
C GLU A 161 7.81 12.85 27.92
N VAL A 162 6.50 12.59 27.81
CA VAL A 162 5.64 13.23 26.79
C VAL A 162 5.55 14.74 27.01
N THR A 163 5.39 15.17 28.26
CA THR A 163 5.32 16.58 28.63
C THR A 163 6.66 17.29 28.40
N ASP A 164 7.78 16.67 28.76
CA ASP A 164 9.13 17.18 28.53
C ASP A 164 9.42 17.31 27.03
N PHE A 165 9.04 16.30 26.25
CA PHE A 165 9.12 16.37 24.79
C PHE A 165 8.32 17.55 24.25
N TYR A 166 7.06 17.70 24.65
CA TYR A 166 6.23 18.82 24.22
C TYR A 166 6.89 20.17 24.52
N ASN A 167 7.34 20.38 25.77
CA ASN A 167 7.95 21.64 26.19
C ASN A 167 9.25 21.94 25.44
N MET A 168 10.08 20.93 25.19
CA MET A 168 11.36 21.07 24.49
C MET A 168 11.17 21.36 22.99
N TYR A 169 10.20 20.72 22.34
CA TYR A 169 10.00 20.80 20.89
C TYR A 169 8.83 21.67 20.48
N LYS A 170 8.15 22.36 21.41
CA LYS A 170 6.91 23.13 21.18
C LYS A 170 6.93 24.01 19.93
N SER A 171 8.02 24.72 19.69
CA SER A 171 8.18 25.63 18.53
C SER A 171 8.49 24.93 17.20
N GLN A 172 8.82 23.64 17.24
CA GLN A 172 9.14 22.79 16.09
C GLN A 172 8.01 21.82 15.76
N LEU A 173 7.03 21.65 16.65
CA LEU A 173 5.89 20.77 16.40
C LEU A 173 5.08 21.29 15.21
N PRO A 174 4.67 20.40 14.28
CA PRO A 174 3.84 20.79 13.16
C PRO A 174 2.47 21.24 13.64
N GLN A 175 1.83 22.12 12.88
CA GLN A 175 0.43 22.41 13.07
C GLN A 175 -0.41 21.19 12.64
N VAL A 176 -1.47 20.88 13.39
CA VAL A 176 -2.48 19.92 12.95
C VAL A 176 -3.33 20.62 11.88
N LYS A 177 -3.46 20.00 10.71
CA LYS A 177 -4.33 20.49 9.65
C LYS A 177 -5.80 20.28 10.01
N ASP A 178 -6.71 20.83 9.21
CA ASP A 178 -8.13 20.57 9.37
C ASP A 178 -8.40 19.06 9.22
N GLU A 179 -8.99 18.45 10.24
CA GLU A 179 -9.31 17.03 10.30
C GLU A 179 -10.82 16.84 10.50
N VAL A 180 -11.33 15.68 10.07
CA VAL A 180 -12.71 15.25 10.30
C VAL A 180 -12.74 13.78 10.69
N THR A 181 -13.76 13.40 11.45
CA THR A 181 -14.12 11.99 11.66
C THR A 181 -15.39 11.71 10.88
N LEU A 182 -15.35 10.70 10.02
CA LEU A 182 -16.46 10.33 9.14
C LEU A 182 -16.91 8.91 9.47
N ALA A 183 -18.22 8.70 9.43
CA ALA A 183 -18.81 7.37 9.43
C ALA A 183 -19.58 7.17 8.12
N GLN A 184 -19.52 5.97 7.53
CA GLN A 184 -20.24 5.63 6.31
C GLN A 184 -21.18 4.45 6.46
N ILE A 185 -22.23 4.47 5.65
CA ILE A 185 -23.05 3.31 5.32
C ILE A 185 -23.12 3.27 3.81
N MET A 186 -22.53 2.24 3.22
CA MET A 186 -22.64 1.95 1.80
C MET A 186 -23.43 0.67 1.57
N ILE A 187 -24.15 0.61 0.45
CA ILE A 187 -24.81 -0.59 -0.06
C ILE A 187 -24.48 -0.77 -1.55
N TYR A 188 -24.39 -2.02 -1.99
CA TYR A 188 -24.37 -2.33 -3.41
C TYR A 188 -25.81 -2.40 -3.94
N PRO A 189 -26.11 -1.77 -5.10
CA PRO A 189 -27.40 -1.93 -5.73
C PRO A 189 -27.70 -3.41 -6.03
N GLU A 190 -28.88 -3.86 -5.64
CA GLU A 190 -29.34 -5.21 -5.95
C GLU A 190 -29.89 -5.24 -7.38
N LEU A 191 -29.37 -6.15 -8.21
CA LEU A 191 -29.90 -6.33 -9.57
C LEU A 191 -31.28 -7.00 -9.51
N THR A 192 -32.18 -6.53 -10.37
CA THR A 192 -33.47 -7.16 -10.60
C THR A 192 -33.30 -8.55 -11.20
N GLU A 193 -34.23 -9.45 -10.92
CA GLU A 193 -34.19 -10.81 -11.47
C GLU A 193 -34.21 -10.82 -13.01
N ALA A 194 -34.92 -9.86 -13.63
CA ALA A 194 -34.92 -9.70 -15.07
C ALA A 194 -33.53 -9.35 -15.63
N HIS A 195 -32.82 -8.44 -14.97
CA HIS A 195 -31.46 -8.04 -15.37
C HIS A 195 -30.45 -9.16 -15.12
N LYS A 196 -30.51 -9.86 -13.97
CA LYS A 196 -29.70 -11.06 -13.74
C LYS A 196 -29.95 -12.13 -14.81
N GLN A 197 -31.21 -12.34 -15.19
CA GLN A 197 -31.57 -13.31 -16.21
C GLN A 197 -31.05 -12.93 -17.60
N ASP A 198 -30.99 -11.63 -17.94
CA ASP A 198 -30.35 -11.15 -19.16
C ASP A 198 -28.85 -11.52 -19.20
N LEU A 199 -28.11 -11.22 -18.13
CA LEU A 199 -26.69 -11.57 -18.01
C LEU A 199 -26.47 -13.09 -18.11
N ILE A 200 -27.31 -13.88 -17.44
CA ILE A 200 -27.29 -15.35 -17.53
C ILE A 200 -27.57 -15.81 -18.96
N ASN A 201 -28.54 -15.22 -19.65
CA ASN A 201 -28.88 -15.59 -21.03
C ASN A 201 -27.74 -15.25 -22.00
N ARG A 202 -27.09 -14.10 -21.83
CA ARG A 202 -25.90 -13.71 -22.60
C ARG A 202 -24.77 -14.71 -22.40
N LEU A 203 -24.48 -15.09 -21.17
CA LEU A 203 -23.46 -16.12 -20.88
C LEU A 203 -23.83 -17.50 -21.43
N LYS A 204 -25.10 -17.90 -21.37
CA LYS A 204 -25.57 -19.15 -22.00
C LYS A 204 -25.37 -19.11 -23.51
N LYS A 205 -25.62 -17.96 -24.14
CA LYS A 205 -25.39 -17.76 -25.58
C LYS A 205 -23.91 -17.88 -25.92
N ILE A 206 -23.03 -17.20 -25.17
CA ILE A 206 -21.58 -17.32 -25.32
C ILE A 206 -21.13 -18.78 -25.16
N LYS A 207 -21.62 -19.50 -24.14
CA LYS A 207 -21.34 -20.93 -23.96
C LYS A 207 -21.78 -21.76 -25.17
N GLN A 208 -22.97 -21.52 -25.71
CA GLN A 208 -23.45 -22.21 -26.91
C GLN A 208 -22.57 -21.94 -28.13
N ASP A 209 -22.13 -20.70 -28.31
CA ASP A 209 -21.25 -20.34 -29.43
C ASP A 209 -19.89 -21.05 -29.31
N ILE A 210 -19.35 -21.18 -28.09
CA ILE A 210 -18.13 -21.98 -27.83
C ILE A 210 -18.34 -23.46 -28.15
N LEU A 211 -19.48 -24.03 -27.72
CA LEU A 211 -19.83 -25.42 -28.04
C LEU A 211 -20.08 -25.62 -29.55
N GLY A 212 -20.45 -24.55 -30.27
CA GLY A 212 -20.66 -24.52 -31.72
C GLY A 212 -19.38 -24.39 -32.55
N GLY A 213 -18.21 -24.25 -31.92
CA GLY A 213 -16.91 -24.21 -32.58
C GLY A 213 -16.11 -22.92 -32.38
N GLU A 214 -16.68 -21.89 -31.75
CA GLU A 214 -15.91 -20.71 -31.34
C GLU A 214 -14.92 -21.09 -30.23
N THR A 215 -13.77 -20.40 -30.20
CA THR A 215 -12.80 -20.64 -29.11
C THR A 215 -13.17 -19.85 -27.86
N PHE A 216 -13.05 -20.48 -26.69
CA PHE A 216 -13.24 -19.79 -25.40
C PHE A 216 -12.37 -18.53 -25.30
N GLU A 217 -11.12 -18.62 -25.76
CA GLU A 217 -10.16 -17.51 -25.77
C GLU A 217 -10.64 -16.31 -26.58
N SER A 218 -11.19 -16.53 -27.77
CA SER A 218 -11.77 -15.45 -28.59
C SER A 218 -12.95 -14.79 -27.88
N GLN A 219 -13.88 -15.61 -27.38
CA GLN A 219 -15.06 -15.13 -26.67
C GLN A 219 -14.71 -14.34 -25.41
N ALA A 220 -13.70 -14.80 -24.66
CA ALA A 220 -13.20 -14.09 -23.49
C ALA A 220 -12.58 -12.74 -23.85
N ARG A 221 -11.81 -12.64 -24.94
CA ARG A 221 -11.26 -11.36 -25.40
C ARG A 221 -12.33 -10.36 -25.83
N ILE A 222 -13.43 -10.84 -26.40
CA ILE A 222 -14.52 -9.99 -26.92
C ILE A 222 -15.46 -9.55 -25.80
N TYR A 223 -15.86 -10.48 -24.92
CA TYR A 223 -16.98 -10.27 -24.00
C TYR A 223 -16.60 -10.21 -22.53
N SER A 224 -15.44 -10.73 -22.12
CA SER A 224 -15.08 -10.74 -20.70
C SER A 224 -14.72 -9.34 -20.23
N GLU A 225 -15.36 -8.91 -19.16
CA GLU A 225 -15.12 -7.65 -18.48
C GLU A 225 -14.08 -7.79 -17.34
N ASP A 226 -13.44 -8.96 -17.24
CA ASP A 226 -12.29 -9.17 -16.36
C ASP A 226 -10.98 -8.67 -17.00
N GLU A 227 -10.57 -7.48 -16.59
CA GLU A 227 -9.35 -6.81 -17.06
C GLU A 227 -8.08 -7.63 -16.83
N GLY A 228 -8.06 -8.48 -15.79
CA GLY A 228 -6.88 -9.26 -15.44
C GLY A 228 -6.60 -10.45 -16.37
N SER A 229 -7.62 -10.98 -17.05
CA SER A 229 -7.46 -12.19 -17.87
C SER A 229 -8.10 -12.13 -19.25
N ALA A 230 -9.02 -11.19 -19.53
CA ALA A 230 -9.74 -11.10 -20.81
C ALA A 230 -8.80 -11.08 -22.02
N ALA A 231 -7.76 -10.23 -21.99
CA ALA A 231 -6.77 -10.13 -23.07
C ALA A 231 -6.01 -11.45 -23.32
N ASN A 232 -5.85 -12.26 -22.27
CA ASN A 232 -5.20 -13.57 -22.30
C ASN A 232 -6.20 -14.73 -22.49
N GLY A 233 -7.40 -14.45 -23.01
CA GLY A 233 -8.41 -15.46 -23.27
C GLY A 233 -9.10 -15.98 -22.01
N GLY A 234 -9.18 -15.14 -20.98
CA GLY A 234 -9.77 -15.48 -19.68
C GLY A 234 -8.88 -16.34 -18.79
N LEU A 235 -7.60 -16.55 -19.16
CA LEU A 235 -6.75 -17.59 -18.58
C LEU A 235 -6.06 -17.18 -17.27
N TYR A 236 -6.25 -18.01 -16.26
CA TYR A 236 -5.45 -18.05 -15.05
C TYR A 236 -4.72 -19.40 -14.93
N LYS A 237 -3.41 -19.34 -14.64
CA LYS A 237 -2.55 -20.51 -14.48
C LYS A 237 -2.07 -20.66 -13.05
N ASN A 238 -1.82 -21.90 -12.64
CA ASN A 238 -1.29 -22.26 -11.33
C ASN A 238 -2.10 -21.69 -10.16
N ILE A 239 -3.43 -21.69 -10.29
CA ILE A 239 -4.34 -21.21 -9.25
C ILE A 239 -4.26 -22.19 -8.09
N ASN A 240 -3.89 -21.70 -6.91
CA ASN A 240 -3.92 -22.50 -5.69
C ASN A 240 -5.32 -22.53 -5.10
N LYS A 241 -5.73 -23.67 -4.54
CA LYS A 241 -6.97 -23.75 -3.77
C LYS A 241 -6.97 -22.71 -2.63
N GLY A 242 -8.04 -21.93 -2.54
CA GLY A 242 -8.22 -20.80 -1.62
C GLY A 242 -7.84 -19.44 -2.20
N GLN A 243 -7.31 -19.38 -3.43
CA GLN A 243 -6.89 -18.12 -4.06
C GLN A 243 -8.05 -17.37 -4.73
N MET A 244 -9.07 -18.07 -5.22
CA MET A 244 -10.23 -17.48 -5.90
C MET A 244 -11.43 -17.37 -4.96
N VAL A 245 -12.40 -16.51 -5.31
CA VAL A 245 -13.67 -16.42 -4.57
C VAL A 245 -14.41 -17.75 -4.60
N LYS A 246 -15.12 -18.05 -3.50
CA LYS A 246 -15.76 -19.35 -3.28
C LYS A 246 -16.65 -19.82 -4.45
N PRO A 247 -17.52 -18.97 -5.07
CA PRO A 247 -18.35 -19.42 -6.18
C PRO A 247 -17.54 -19.86 -7.39
N PHE A 248 -16.48 -19.12 -7.72
CA PHE A 248 -15.57 -19.44 -8.82
C PHE A 248 -14.85 -20.76 -8.57
N GLU A 249 -14.24 -20.91 -7.39
CA GLU A 249 -13.49 -22.12 -7.05
C GLU A 249 -14.40 -23.36 -7.02
N ALA A 250 -15.58 -23.24 -6.41
CA ALA A 250 -16.53 -24.35 -6.34
C ALA A 250 -16.98 -24.79 -7.74
N ALA A 251 -17.29 -23.84 -8.63
CA ALA A 251 -17.63 -24.14 -10.00
C ALA A 251 -16.44 -24.81 -10.73
N ALA A 252 -15.25 -24.21 -10.70
CA ALA A 252 -14.07 -24.72 -11.39
C ALA A 252 -13.69 -26.16 -10.95
N LEU A 253 -13.75 -26.45 -9.64
CA LEU A 253 -13.33 -27.74 -9.10
C LEU A 253 -14.35 -28.86 -9.28
N ASN A 254 -15.61 -28.53 -9.58
CA ASN A 254 -16.66 -29.48 -9.90
C ASN A 254 -16.67 -29.91 -11.38
N LEU A 255 -15.94 -29.19 -12.24
CA LEU A 255 -15.82 -29.48 -13.66
C LEU A 255 -14.81 -30.61 -13.93
N GLN A 256 -15.03 -31.32 -15.03
CA GLN A 256 -14.04 -32.16 -15.69
C GLN A 256 -13.08 -31.29 -16.54
N GLU A 257 -11.92 -31.85 -16.91
CA GLU A 257 -10.98 -31.13 -17.78
C GLU A 257 -11.63 -30.83 -19.14
N ASN A 258 -11.49 -29.57 -19.56
CA ASN A 258 -12.11 -28.91 -20.72
C ASN A 258 -13.62 -28.66 -20.63
N GLU A 259 -14.29 -29.04 -19.54
CA GLU A 259 -15.71 -28.77 -19.33
C GLU A 259 -15.96 -27.29 -19.02
N ILE A 260 -17.09 -26.76 -19.48
CA ILE A 260 -17.53 -25.37 -19.26
C ILE A 260 -18.74 -25.38 -18.32
N SER A 261 -18.67 -24.63 -17.23
CA SER A 261 -19.75 -24.48 -16.25
C SER A 261 -21.00 -23.85 -16.86
N ASP A 262 -22.13 -23.99 -16.17
CA ASP A 262 -23.24 -23.06 -16.35
C ASP A 262 -22.89 -21.68 -15.76
N PRO A 263 -23.64 -20.61 -16.09
CA PRO A 263 -23.43 -19.31 -15.50
C PRO A 263 -23.53 -19.36 -13.97
N ILE A 264 -22.53 -18.81 -13.29
CA ILE A 264 -22.48 -18.70 -11.82
C ILE A 264 -22.35 -17.25 -11.41
N GLU A 265 -22.95 -16.89 -10.27
CA GLU A 265 -22.88 -15.54 -9.70
C GLU A 265 -21.79 -15.46 -8.63
N SER A 266 -21.03 -14.36 -8.62
CA SER A 266 -20.10 -14.01 -7.56
C SER A 266 -20.16 -12.50 -7.25
N GLU A 267 -19.38 -12.06 -6.26
CA GLU A 267 -19.32 -10.63 -5.89
C GLU A 267 -18.79 -9.71 -7.00
N PHE A 268 -18.19 -10.27 -8.07
CA PHE A 268 -17.69 -9.53 -9.22
C PHE A 268 -18.65 -9.53 -10.43
N GLY A 269 -19.74 -10.30 -10.39
CA GLY A 269 -20.70 -10.45 -11.48
C GLY A 269 -20.96 -11.91 -11.84
N PHE A 270 -21.29 -12.16 -13.10
CA PHE A 270 -21.68 -13.48 -13.60
C PHE A 270 -20.58 -14.10 -14.46
N HIS A 271 -20.33 -15.39 -14.29
CA HIS A 271 -19.18 -16.07 -14.85
C HIS A 271 -19.60 -17.35 -15.57
N ILE A 272 -18.95 -17.66 -16.68
CA ILE A 272 -18.79 -19.06 -17.13
C ILE A 272 -17.32 -19.44 -17.01
N ILE A 273 -17.06 -20.65 -16.55
CA ILE A 273 -15.71 -21.11 -16.20
C ILE A 273 -15.41 -22.38 -16.97
N GLN A 274 -14.21 -22.48 -17.53
CA GLN A 274 -13.67 -23.69 -18.12
C GLN A 274 -12.49 -24.18 -17.29
N LEU A 275 -12.54 -25.43 -16.82
CA LEU A 275 -11.38 -26.06 -16.21
C LEU A 275 -10.45 -26.57 -17.32
N LEU A 276 -9.17 -26.21 -17.31
CA LEU A 276 -8.22 -26.69 -18.31
C LEU A 276 -7.42 -27.87 -17.83
N LYS A 277 -6.94 -27.80 -16.58
CA LYS A 277 -6.08 -28.81 -15.98
C LYS A 277 -6.20 -28.78 -14.47
N ARG A 278 -6.15 -29.96 -13.83
CA ARG A 278 -6.05 -30.06 -12.37
C ARG A 278 -4.92 -30.99 -11.94
N SER A 279 -4.05 -30.51 -11.05
CA SER A 279 -2.98 -31.30 -10.44
C SER A 279 -2.92 -31.04 -8.94
N GLY A 280 -3.46 -31.98 -8.15
CA GLY A 280 -3.52 -31.85 -6.69
C GLY A 280 -4.30 -30.61 -6.25
N LYS A 281 -3.62 -29.68 -5.57
CA LYS A 281 -4.21 -28.42 -5.07
C LYS A 281 -4.10 -27.24 -6.05
N VAL A 282 -3.53 -27.47 -7.23
CA VAL A 282 -3.27 -26.44 -8.24
C VAL A 282 -4.08 -26.75 -9.48
N TYR A 283 -4.68 -25.73 -10.09
CA TYR A 283 -5.45 -25.87 -11.33
C TYR A 283 -5.29 -24.66 -12.26
N ASP A 284 -5.51 -24.91 -13.54
CA ASP A 284 -5.58 -23.87 -14.58
C ASP A 284 -7.04 -23.76 -15.00
N ALA A 285 -7.55 -22.53 -15.08
CA ALA A 285 -8.93 -22.28 -15.50
C ALA A 285 -9.00 -21.05 -16.40
N ARG A 286 -10.00 -21.04 -17.27
CA ARG A 286 -10.42 -19.85 -18.03
C ARG A 286 -11.79 -19.40 -17.58
N HIS A 287 -12.08 -18.11 -17.68
CA HIS A 287 -13.42 -17.59 -17.42
C HIS A 287 -13.80 -16.42 -18.30
N ILE A 288 -15.11 -16.21 -18.42
CA ILE A 288 -15.70 -15.00 -19.01
C ILE A 288 -16.57 -14.39 -17.93
N LEU A 289 -16.25 -13.16 -17.54
CA LEU A 289 -17.00 -12.37 -16.56
C LEU A 289 -17.87 -11.35 -17.28
N LEU A 290 -19.16 -11.31 -16.98
CA LEU A 290 -20.02 -10.16 -17.23
C LEU A 290 -20.29 -9.45 -15.90
N LYS A 291 -19.88 -8.19 -15.79
CA LYS A 291 -20.12 -7.34 -14.63
C LYS A 291 -21.61 -7.03 -14.57
N GLY A 292 -22.16 -7.19 -13.36
CA GLY A 292 -23.53 -6.79 -13.05
C GLY A 292 -23.64 -5.28 -12.82
N VAL A 293 -23.38 -4.47 -13.85
CA VAL A 293 -23.44 -3.00 -13.74
C VAL A 293 -24.89 -2.57 -13.53
N PRO A 294 -25.26 -1.99 -12.37
CA PRO A 294 -26.66 -1.68 -12.09
C PRO A 294 -27.21 -0.61 -13.03
N THR A 295 -28.48 -0.77 -13.39
CA THR A 295 -29.26 0.19 -14.17
C THR A 295 -29.62 1.41 -13.32
N ASP A 296 -30.02 2.51 -13.98
CA ASP A 296 -30.44 3.74 -13.29
C ASP A 296 -31.61 3.52 -12.32
N GLU A 297 -32.54 2.61 -12.64
CA GLU A 297 -33.67 2.30 -11.76
C GLU A 297 -33.24 1.46 -10.54
N GLU A 298 -32.28 0.56 -10.70
CA GLU A 298 -31.67 -0.21 -9.60
C GLU A 298 -30.86 0.71 -8.67
N LEU A 299 -30.10 1.66 -9.25
CA LEU A 299 -29.39 2.72 -8.51
C LEU A 299 -30.37 3.59 -7.73
N LYS A 300 -31.46 4.03 -8.36
CA LYS A 300 -32.53 4.82 -7.73
C LYS A 300 -33.21 4.06 -6.60
N THR A 301 -33.44 2.75 -6.77
CA THR A 301 -34.00 1.89 -5.72
C THR A 301 -33.07 1.79 -4.52
N ALA A 302 -31.78 1.57 -4.76
CA ALA A 302 -30.76 1.55 -3.70
C ALA A 302 -30.66 2.91 -2.99
N LYS A 303 -30.72 4.01 -3.75
CA LYS A 303 -30.75 5.37 -3.22
C LYS A 303 -31.96 5.62 -2.31
N ALA A 304 -33.16 5.25 -2.75
CA ALA A 304 -34.38 5.36 -1.95
C ALA A 304 -34.31 4.51 -0.66
N LYS A 305 -33.69 3.32 -0.72
CA LYS A 305 -33.45 2.47 0.45
C LYS A 305 -32.54 3.16 1.46
N LEU A 306 -31.41 3.72 1.02
CA LEU A 306 -30.50 4.45 1.91
C LEU A 306 -31.10 5.76 2.43
N ASP A 307 -31.85 6.50 1.62
CA ASP A 307 -32.56 7.70 2.09
C ASP A 307 -33.61 7.36 3.16
N SER A 308 -34.27 6.21 3.05
CA SER A 308 -35.19 5.72 4.10
C SER A 308 -34.43 5.39 5.40
N ILE A 309 -33.28 4.73 5.30
CA ILE A 309 -32.40 4.44 6.46
C ILE A 309 -31.90 5.75 7.08
N ARG A 310 -31.47 6.71 6.26
CA ARG A 310 -31.08 8.05 6.69
C ARG A 310 -32.21 8.75 7.44
N GLY A 311 -33.45 8.66 6.95
CA GLY A 311 -34.62 9.22 7.65
C GLY A 311 -34.76 8.67 9.07
N LEU A 312 -34.58 7.36 9.27
CA LEU A 312 -34.60 6.74 10.61
C LEU A 312 -33.47 7.24 11.51
N ILE A 313 -32.29 7.52 10.94
CA ILE A 313 -31.14 8.05 11.67
C ILE A 313 -31.39 9.50 12.10
N VAL A 314 -31.83 10.35 11.17
CA VAL A 314 -32.10 11.77 11.43
C VAL A 314 -33.25 11.95 12.41
N ASP A 315 -34.28 11.10 12.33
CA ASP A 315 -35.40 11.08 13.29
C ASP A 315 -35.03 10.52 14.68
N GLY A 316 -33.79 10.04 14.88
CA GLY A 316 -33.34 9.43 16.12
C GLY A 316 -33.97 8.06 16.44
N LYS A 317 -34.66 7.44 15.47
CA LYS A 317 -35.28 6.11 15.61
C LYS A 317 -34.26 4.97 15.48
N MET A 318 -33.09 5.25 14.94
CA MET A 318 -31.98 4.31 14.82
C MET A 318 -30.64 5.04 14.93
N THR A 319 -29.65 4.45 15.59
CA THR A 319 -28.31 5.04 15.62
C THR A 319 -27.58 4.76 14.29
N PHE A 320 -26.66 5.64 13.90
CA PHE A 320 -25.81 5.41 12.72
C PHE A 320 -25.03 4.09 12.84
N LYS A 321 -24.52 3.79 14.05
CA LYS A 321 -23.83 2.54 14.38
C LYS A 321 -24.70 1.31 14.08
N ASP A 322 -25.95 1.31 14.55
CA ASP A 322 -26.86 0.17 14.34
C ASP A 322 -27.22 0.02 12.86
N ALA A 323 -27.41 1.15 12.16
CA ALA A 323 -27.68 1.16 10.74
C ALA A 323 -26.48 0.63 9.94
N ALA A 324 -25.26 1.03 10.28
CA ALA A 324 -24.03 0.53 9.67
C ALA A 324 -23.89 -0.99 9.85
N PHE A 325 -24.07 -1.47 11.08
CA PHE A 325 -24.00 -2.90 11.39
C PHE A 325 -25.04 -3.72 10.62
N LYS A 326 -26.29 -3.24 10.56
CA LYS A 326 -27.41 -3.95 9.96
C LYS A 326 -27.43 -3.90 8.44
N PHE A 327 -27.14 -2.75 7.86
CA PHE A 327 -27.43 -2.49 6.44
C PHE A 327 -26.21 -2.27 5.58
N SER A 328 -25.04 -1.91 6.14
CA SER A 328 -23.89 -1.64 5.28
C SER A 328 -23.29 -2.92 4.72
N ASP A 329 -22.94 -2.89 3.44
CA ASP A 329 -22.17 -3.92 2.76
C ASP A 329 -20.65 -3.76 2.96
N ASP A 330 -20.19 -2.63 3.52
CA ASP A 330 -18.78 -2.40 3.83
C ASP A 330 -18.32 -3.25 5.01
N LYS A 331 -17.65 -4.36 4.70
CA LYS A 331 -17.09 -5.28 5.70
C LYS A 331 -15.97 -4.65 6.53
N ARG A 332 -15.33 -3.57 6.06
CA ARG A 332 -14.24 -2.89 6.77
C ARG A 332 -14.77 -2.04 7.92
N THR A 333 -15.92 -1.39 7.72
CA THR A 333 -16.46 -0.40 8.68
C THR A 333 -17.78 -0.80 9.35
N LYS A 334 -18.56 -1.74 8.80
CA LYS A 334 -19.85 -2.10 9.41
C LYS A 334 -19.76 -2.58 10.87
N PHE A 335 -18.62 -3.14 11.27
CA PHE A 335 -18.37 -3.63 12.64
C PHE A 335 -17.70 -2.59 13.55
N ASN A 336 -17.25 -1.44 13.02
CA ASN A 336 -16.64 -0.36 13.78
C ASN A 336 -17.54 0.90 13.85
N ALA A 337 -18.87 0.71 13.78
CA ALA A 337 -19.87 1.78 13.72
C ALA A 337 -19.86 2.61 12.43
N GLY A 338 -19.25 2.11 11.35
CA GLY A 338 -19.14 2.80 10.07
C GLY A 338 -17.94 3.75 10.00
N ILE A 339 -17.11 3.84 11.04
CA ILE A 339 -16.01 4.79 11.12
C ILE A 339 -14.98 4.52 10.01
N ILE A 340 -14.74 5.54 9.19
CA ILE A 340 -13.73 5.50 8.13
C ILE A 340 -12.36 5.73 8.79
N PRO A 341 -11.42 4.77 8.68
CA PRO A 341 -10.08 4.96 9.24
C PRO A 341 -9.28 5.98 8.43
N GLY A 342 -8.52 6.81 9.13
CA GLY A 342 -7.48 7.66 8.55
C GLY A 342 -6.30 6.84 8.03
N ALA A 343 -5.41 7.50 7.27
CA ALA A 343 -4.22 6.86 6.69
C ALA A 343 -3.27 6.28 7.76
N ASP A 344 -3.30 6.83 8.97
CA ASP A 344 -2.52 6.37 10.12
C ASP A 344 -3.24 5.32 10.98
N GLY A 345 -4.45 4.90 10.57
CA GLY A 345 -5.30 3.97 11.30
C GLY A 345 -6.11 4.58 12.44
N SER A 346 -6.03 5.90 12.66
CA SER A 346 -6.92 6.61 13.58
C SER A 346 -8.32 6.80 12.99
N ASP A 347 -9.22 7.44 13.73
CA ASP A 347 -10.53 7.90 13.25
C ASP A 347 -10.50 9.33 12.69
N LYS A 348 -9.32 9.93 12.52
CA LYS A 348 -9.14 11.29 12.04
C LYS A 348 -8.59 11.29 10.62
N ILE A 349 -9.23 12.06 9.76
CA ILE A 349 -8.89 12.17 8.33
C ILE A 349 -8.58 13.64 8.04
N GLU A 350 -7.40 13.92 7.48
CA GLU A 350 -7.09 15.27 6.98
C GLU A 350 -8.09 15.63 5.87
N ARG A 351 -8.77 16.78 6.00
CA ARG A 351 -9.82 17.20 5.07
C ARG A 351 -9.32 17.31 3.63
N GLU A 352 -8.05 17.70 3.43
CA GLU A 352 -7.40 17.78 2.11
C GLU A 352 -7.19 16.40 1.45
N SER A 353 -7.20 15.31 2.22
CA SER A 353 -7.00 13.95 1.72
C SER A 353 -8.29 13.27 1.27
N ILE A 354 -9.45 13.88 1.52
CA ILE A 354 -10.76 13.31 1.17
C ILE A 354 -10.96 13.38 -0.34
N PRO A 355 -11.42 12.29 -0.99
CA PRO A 355 -11.74 12.29 -2.41
C PRO A 355 -12.71 13.42 -2.81
N GLY A 356 -12.57 13.95 -4.03
CA GLY A 356 -13.37 15.08 -4.51
C GLY A 356 -14.88 14.80 -4.54
N THR A 357 -15.28 13.57 -4.86
CA THR A 357 -16.68 13.12 -4.86
C THR A 357 -17.30 13.24 -3.47
N ILE A 358 -16.60 12.70 -2.46
CA ILE A 358 -17.04 12.77 -1.06
C ILE A 358 -16.99 14.22 -0.54
N SER A 359 -15.96 14.98 -0.89
CA SER A 359 -15.81 16.38 -0.46
C SER A 359 -16.96 17.26 -0.94
N TYR A 360 -17.47 17.00 -2.15
CA TYR A 360 -18.64 17.70 -2.69
C TYR A 360 -19.90 17.41 -1.87
N GLU A 361 -20.14 16.15 -1.52
CA GLU A 361 -21.32 15.72 -0.75
C GLU A 361 -21.29 16.20 0.71
N LEU A 362 -20.10 16.43 1.26
CA LEU A 362 -19.92 16.98 2.61
C LEU A 362 -20.00 18.51 2.66
N ALA A 363 -20.07 19.20 1.52
CA ALA A 363 -20.02 20.65 1.47
C ALA A 363 -21.21 21.29 2.22
N GLY A 364 -20.90 22.16 3.18
CA GLY A 364 -21.92 22.84 4.00
C GLY A 364 -22.50 22.01 5.15
N LEU A 365 -22.07 20.76 5.31
CA LEU A 365 -22.47 19.91 6.43
C LEU A 365 -21.59 20.15 7.66
N ASN A 366 -22.20 20.02 8.84
CA ASN A 366 -21.59 20.20 10.14
C ASN A 366 -21.51 18.89 10.92
N LYS A 367 -20.87 18.94 12.09
CA LYS A 367 -20.86 17.83 13.04
C LYS A 367 -22.28 17.35 13.35
N GLY A 368 -22.51 16.05 13.18
CA GLY A 368 -23.78 15.37 13.38
C GLY A 368 -24.60 15.21 12.10
N ASP A 369 -24.33 16.01 11.06
CA ASP A 369 -25.08 15.95 9.81
C ASP A 369 -24.79 14.67 9.04
N VAL A 370 -25.81 14.22 8.30
CA VAL A 370 -25.75 13.05 7.42
C VAL A 370 -26.11 13.47 5.99
N THR A 371 -25.22 13.17 5.04
CA THR A 371 -25.45 13.42 3.61
C THR A 371 -26.75 12.76 3.15
N THR A 372 -27.34 13.23 2.05
CA THR A 372 -28.30 12.42 1.29
C THR A 372 -27.60 11.21 0.68
N ALA A 373 -28.36 10.20 0.25
CA ALA A 373 -27.78 9.06 -0.44
C ALA A 373 -27.20 9.50 -1.81
N PHE A 374 -25.95 9.15 -2.09
CA PHE A 374 -25.25 9.50 -3.32
C PHE A 374 -24.49 8.30 -3.90
N GLU A 375 -24.22 8.37 -5.20
CA GLU A 375 -23.46 7.36 -5.94
C GLU A 375 -21.96 7.57 -5.72
N ASP A 376 -21.25 6.48 -5.47
CA ASP A 376 -19.79 6.44 -5.49
C ASP A 376 -19.32 5.18 -6.23
N GLU A 377 -18.01 5.10 -6.46
CA GLU A 377 -17.41 3.96 -7.12
C GLU A 377 -16.10 3.56 -6.44
N GLU A 378 -16.06 2.36 -5.87
CA GLU A 378 -14.83 1.75 -5.34
C GLU A 378 -14.50 0.52 -6.18
N ASN A 379 -13.25 0.41 -6.65
CA ASN A 379 -12.78 -0.71 -7.49
C ASN A 379 -13.67 -0.99 -8.72
N LYS A 380 -14.18 0.08 -9.38
CA LYS A 380 -15.09 0.01 -10.54
C LYS A 380 -16.43 -0.67 -10.26
N ARG A 381 -16.82 -0.74 -8.99
CA ARG A 381 -18.13 -1.21 -8.56
C ARG A 381 -18.92 -0.02 -8.03
N LYS A 382 -20.03 0.26 -8.70
CA LYS A 382 -20.97 1.29 -8.25
C LYS A 382 -21.58 0.90 -6.90
N GLU A 383 -21.65 1.88 -6.02
CA GLU A 383 -22.28 1.77 -4.72
C GLU A 383 -23.08 3.03 -4.41
N ILE A 384 -24.06 2.90 -3.53
CA ILE A 384 -24.73 4.05 -2.94
C ILE A 384 -24.27 4.17 -1.50
N LYS A 385 -24.00 5.38 -1.05
CA LYS A 385 -23.61 5.63 0.34
C LYS A 385 -24.27 6.86 0.94
N ILE A 386 -24.29 6.86 2.28
CA ILE A 386 -24.48 8.03 3.11
C ILE A 386 -23.29 8.17 4.05
N ILE A 387 -22.89 9.40 4.32
CA ILE A 387 -21.79 9.71 5.22
C ILE A 387 -22.29 10.62 6.33
N LYS A 388 -21.88 10.34 7.56
CA LYS A 388 -22.09 11.19 8.73
C LYS A 388 -20.78 11.84 9.14
N ILE A 389 -20.83 13.13 9.44
CA ILE A 389 -19.72 13.84 10.08
C ILE A 389 -19.82 13.62 11.58
N GLU A 390 -18.97 12.77 12.14
CA GLU A 390 -18.93 12.51 13.58
C GLU A 390 -18.22 13.64 14.34
N ASP A 391 -17.16 14.19 13.75
CA ASP A 391 -16.45 15.31 14.33
C ASP A 391 -15.79 16.20 13.26
N VAL A 392 -15.62 17.48 13.62
CA VAL A 392 -14.86 18.45 12.83
C VAL A 392 -13.81 19.05 13.75
N ILE A 393 -12.56 18.88 13.37
CA ILE A 393 -11.39 19.31 14.13
C ILE A 393 -10.70 20.41 13.32
N PRO A 394 -10.90 21.69 13.65
CA PRO A 394 -10.22 22.78 12.96
C PRO A 394 -8.70 22.65 13.12
N SER A 395 -7.97 23.19 12.16
CA SER A 395 -6.53 23.31 12.26
C SER A 395 -6.15 24.07 13.52
N HIS A 396 -5.19 23.52 14.26
CA HIS A 396 -4.77 24.05 15.55
C HIS A 396 -3.29 23.72 15.79
N GLN A 397 -2.69 24.49 16.68
CA GLN A 397 -1.37 24.17 17.18
C GLN A 397 -1.49 23.00 18.17
N ILE A 398 -0.59 22.02 18.04
CA ILE A 398 -0.57 20.84 18.92
C ILE A 398 -0.54 21.27 20.40
N THR A 399 -1.43 20.70 21.22
CA THR A 399 -1.46 20.92 22.66
C THR A 399 -1.47 19.61 23.45
N LEU A 400 -1.06 19.63 24.72
CA LEU A 400 -1.08 18.43 25.56
C LEU A 400 -2.52 17.99 25.85
N GLU A 401 -3.45 18.94 25.91
CA GLU A 401 -4.86 18.71 26.22
C GLU A 401 -5.58 17.99 25.08
N THR A 402 -5.35 18.41 23.83
CA THR A 402 -6.06 17.89 22.65
C THR A 402 -5.32 16.78 21.92
N ASP A 403 -3.98 16.73 22.03
CA ASP A 403 -3.13 15.93 21.15
C ASP A 403 -2.15 15.01 21.89
N PHE A 404 -2.42 14.70 23.17
CA PHE A 404 -1.53 13.87 23.98
C PHE A 404 -1.07 12.58 23.27
N SER A 405 -1.97 11.87 22.59
CA SER A 405 -1.64 10.63 21.86
C SER A 405 -0.66 10.89 20.70
N ARG A 406 -0.87 11.97 19.94
CA ARG A 406 0.02 12.38 18.84
C ARG A 406 1.39 12.77 19.37
N ILE A 407 1.43 13.56 20.45
CA ILE A 407 2.68 13.95 21.12
C ILE A 407 3.39 12.73 21.69
N LYS A 408 2.65 11.79 22.32
CA LYS A 408 3.19 10.53 22.83
C LYS A 408 3.87 9.73 21.72
N GLN A 409 3.22 9.61 20.56
CA GLN A 409 3.79 8.90 19.42
C GLN A 409 5.06 9.60 18.90
N MET A 410 5.06 10.93 18.81
CA MET A 410 6.26 11.71 18.42
C MET A 410 7.41 11.55 19.43
N ALA A 411 7.12 11.59 20.73
CA ALA A 411 8.08 11.38 21.81
C ALA A 411 8.66 9.96 21.77
N LEU A 412 7.80 8.94 21.60
CA LEU A 412 8.20 7.55 21.45
C LEU A 412 9.12 7.37 20.24
N ASN A 413 8.72 7.93 19.10
CA ASN A 413 9.49 7.94 17.88
C ASN A 413 10.88 8.57 18.08
N LYS A 414 10.96 9.76 18.71
CA LYS A 414 12.24 10.39 19.06
C LYS A 414 13.10 9.48 19.95
N LYS A 415 12.51 8.90 21.00
CA LYS A 415 13.21 7.97 21.91
C LYS A 415 13.77 6.75 21.17
N LYS A 416 12.98 6.18 20.25
CA LYS A 416 13.44 5.08 19.38
C LYS A 416 14.64 5.50 18.52
N SER A 417 14.60 6.69 17.91
CA SER A 417 15.74 7.20 17.14
C SER A 417 17.00 7.39 17.99
N GLU A 418 16.86 7.90 19.23
CA GLU A 418 18.00 8.02 20.16
C GLU A 418 18.56 6.66 20.60
N MET A 419 17.71 5.63 20.74
CA MET A 419 18.15 4.26 21.02
C MET A 419 18.94 3.68 19.84
N ILE A 420 18.52 3.94 18.60
CA ILE A 420 19.26 3.55 17.40
C ILE A 420 20.60 4.28 17.33
N GLU A 421 20.62 5.59 17.57
CA GLU A 421 21.85 6.37 17.58
C GLU A 421 22.85 5.87 18.63
N LYS A 422 22.38 5.57 19.85
CA LYS A 422 23.20 4.95 20.91
C LYS A 422 23.72 3.58 20.48
N PHE A 423 22.89 2.75 19.85
CA PHE A 423 23.30 1.46 19.32
C PHE A 423 24.38 1.61 18.25
N VAL A 424 24.16 2.47 17.25
CA VAL A 424 25.11 2.78 16.18
C VAL A 424 26.46 3.18 16.78
N ASN A 425 26.47 4.19 17.67
CA ASN A 425 27.67 4.68 18.33
C ASN A 425 28.41 3.58 19.12
N SER A 426 27.68 2.65 19.76
CA SER A 426 28.28 1.53 20.48
C SER A 426 29.00 0.52 19.57
N LYS A 427 28.63 0.48 18.27
CA LYS A 427 29.18 -0.46 17.28
C LYS A 427 30.28 0.12 16.41
N LEU A 428 30.37 1.45 16.31
CA LEU A 428 31.44 2.12 15.55
C LEU A 428 32.85 1.63 15.93
N PRO A 429 33.21 1.39 17.21
CA PRO A 429 34.56 0.92 17.55
C PRO A 429 34.89 -0.46 16.98
N THR A 430 33.91 -1.37 16.94
CA THR A 430 34.12 -2.79 16.60
C THR A 430 33.87 -3.12 15.13
N THR A 431 33.25 -2.23 14.37
CA THR A 431 32.92 -2.44 12.96
C THR A 431 33.93 -1.73 12.06
N PHE A 432 34.30 -2.38 10.94
CA PHE A 432 35.08 -1.75 9.88
C PHE A 432 34.19 -0.80 9.09
N ILE A 433 34.58 0.47 9.02
CA ILE A 433 33.82 1.51 8.32
C ILE A 433 34.80 2.36 7.53
N SER A 434 34.54 2.53 6.24
CA SER A 434 35.30 3.40 5.34
C SER A 434 34.32 4.28 4.57
N ILE A 435 34.54 5.59 4.58
CA ILE A 435 33.75 6.56 3.81
C ILE A 435 34.66 7.19 2.76
N ASP A 436 34.17 7.34 1.53
CA ASP A 436 34.94 7.97 0.45
C ASP A 436 35.25 9.44 0.79
N GLY A 437 36.47 9.89 0.46
CA GLY A 437 36.97 11.22 0.79
C GLY A 437 36.14 12.38 0.22
N ARG A 438 35.27 12.12 -0.77
CA ARG A 438 34.29 13.12 -1.26
C ARG A 438 33.32 13.60 -0.17
N TYR A 439 33.20 12.86 0.94
CA TYR A 439 32.36 13.20 2.09
C TYR A 439 33.18 13.70 3.30
N ASP A 440 34.44 14.07 3.10
CA ASP A 440 35.31 14.57 4.18
C ASP A 440 34.81 15.88 4.82
N SER A 441 34.07 16.69 4.06
CA SER A 441 33.41 17.92 4.56
C SER A 441 32.09 17.67 5.29
N CYS A 442 31.56 16.43 5.28
CA CYS A 442 30.30 16.13 5.97
C CYS A 442 30.44 16.15 7.49
N ASN A 443 29.51 16.87 8.13
CA ASN A 443 29.32 16.91 9.58
C ASN A 443 28.21 15.93 9.97
N PHE A 444 28.61 14.68 10.21
CA PHE A 444 27.68 13.63 10.60
C PHE A 444 27.26 13.73 12.07
N LYS A 445 26.06 13.26 12.40
CA LYS A 445 25.53 13.17 13.77
C LYS A 445 26.32 12.15 14.60
N SER A 446 26.63 11.00 14.02
CA SER A 446 27.46 9.97 14.66
C SER A 446 28.92 10.07 14.21
N ASN A 447 29.85 9.57 15.04
CA ASN A 447 31.29 9.66 14.76
C ASN A 447 31.79 8.59 13.78
N TRP A 448 31.28 8.61 12.54
CA TRP A 448 31.60 7.62 11.50
C TRP A 448 33.06 7.64 11.03
N LYS A 449 33.72 8.79 11.17
CA LYS A 449 35.12 8.97 10.78
C LYS A 449 36.01 8.54 11.95
N LYS A 450 36.44 7.27 11.96
CA LYS A 450 37.60 6.89 12.78
C LYS A 450 38.77 7.76 12.32
N GLN A 451 39.42 8.49 13.25
CA GLN A 451 40.80 8.90 13.01
C GLN A 451 41.55 7.64 12.63
N SER A 452 42.15 7.63 11.44
CA SER A 452 42.96 6.53 10.98
C SER A 452 43.90 6.13 12.12
N ILE A 453 43.86 4.87 12.53
CA ILE A 453 44.96 4.32 13.31
C ILE A 453 46.13 4.39 12.34
N ALA A 454 46.95 5.42 12.50
CA ALA A 454 48.23 5.55 11.84
C ALA A 454 48.98 4.25 12.13
N LYS A 455 49.22 3.46 11.09
CA LYS A 455 50.25 2.44 11.10
C LYS A 455 51.56 3.08 10.69
#